data_AF-A0A0L0T3A1-F1
#
_entry.id   AF-A0A0L0T3A1-F1
#
_cell.length_a   1.000
_cell.length_b   1.000
_cell.length_c   1.000
_cell.angle_alpha   90.00
_cell.angle_beta   90.00
_cell.angle_gamma   90.00
#
_symmetry.space_group_name_H-M   'P 1'
#
loop_
_entity.id
_entity.type
_entity.pdbx_description
1 polymer ?
#
loop_
_entity_poly.entity_id
_entity_poly.type
_entity_poly.pdbx_seq_one_letter_code
_entity_poly.pdbx_strand_id
1 'polypeptide(L)'
;MIARYTNRTFHSTLHRVVHAGVNQDRYSIPFFFDMDADVVVRVLPEFMPGGKLANPEVQEVYFPGPIVFEEHLQNMYNSTYGAGKGRSQRRELE
;
A
#
# COMPACT_ATOMS: atom_id res chain seq x y z
N MET A 1 5.15 0.09 2.28
CA MET A 1 5.79 -0.54 1.08
C MET A 1 6.10 -2.04 1.20
N ILE A 2 6.06 -2.65 2.39
CA ILE A 2 6.42 -4.05 2.62
C ILE A 2 5.71 -5.04 1.67
N ALA A 3 4.39 -4.92 1.50
CA ALA A 3 3.65 -5.81 0.60
C ALA A 3 4.18 -5.81 -0.85
N ARG A 4 4.77 -4.70 -1.31
CA ARG A 4 5.44 -4.63 -2.62
C ARG A 4 6.78 -5.37 -2.61
N TYR A 5 7.63 -5.15 -1.61
CA TYR A 5 8.91 -5.85 -1.50
C TYR A 5 8.73 -7.37 -1.47
N THR A 6 7.67 -7.84 -0.82
CA THR A 6 7.43 -9.26 -0.59
C THR A 6 6.45 -9.90 -1.56
N ASN A 7 6.08 -9.21 -2.65
CA ASN A 7 5.08 -9.66 -3.62
C ASN A 7 3.80 -10.23 -2.97
N ARG A 8 3.24 -9.51 -1.99
CA ARG A 8 2.09 -9.89 -1.18
C ARG A 8 2.25 -11.11 -0.25
N THR A 9 3.44 -11.69 -0.09
CA THR A 9 3.70 -12.66 0.98
C THR A 9 3.39 -12.07 2.36
N PHE A 10 3.81 -10.82 2.61
CA PHE A 10 3.32 -10.03 3.73
C PHE A 10 2.22 -9.07 3.25
N HIS A 11 1.07 -9.14 3.91
CA HIS A 11 -0.12 -8.38 3.52
C HIS A 11 -0.16 -7.01 4.20
N SER A 12 -0.54 -5.99 3.43
CA SER A 12 -0.97 -4.72 3.99
C SER A 12 -2.42 -4.86 4.46
N THR A 13 -2.60 -5.25 5.72
CA THR A 13 -3.92 -5.60 6.28
C THR A 13 -4.87 -4.40 6.28
N LEU A 14 -6.04 -4.58 5.67
CA LEU A 14 -7.12 -3.59 5.74
C LEU A 14 -7.64 -3.48 7.17
N HIS A 15 -7.76 -2.25 7.67
CA HIS A 15 -8.23 -1.97 9.02
C HIS A 15 -9.09 -0.71 9.04
N ARG A 16 -9.96 -0.61 10.06
CA ARG A 16 -10.81 0.56 10.31
C ARG A 16 -10.87 0.82 11.81
N VAL A 17 -11.12 2.07 12.17
CA VAL A 17 -11.34 2.46 13.57
C VAL A 17 -12.83 2.55 13.84
N VAL A 18 -13.27 1.99 14.97
CA VAL A 18 -14.62 2.19 15.52
C VAL A 18 -14.47 2.96 16.83
N HIS A 19 -15.18 4.08 16.96
CA HIS A 19 -15.19 4.88 18.17
C HIS A 19 -16.55 4.73 18.87
N ALA A 20 -16.58 4.00 19.99
CA ALA A 20 -17.80 3.68 20.74
C ALA A 20 -18.01 4.56 22.00
N GLY A 21 -17.07 5.45 22.30
CA GLY A 21 -17.11 6.31 23.48
C GLY A 21 -17.99 7.54 23.24
N VAL A 22 -19.25 7.50 23.65
CA VAL A 22 -20.07 8.73 23.70
C VAL A 22 -19.45 9.67 24.74
N ASN A 23 -19.13 10.90 24.32
CA ASN A 23 -18.53 11.95 25.16
C ASN A 23 -17.12 11.65 25.71
N GLN A 24 -16.32 10.84 25.01
CA GLN A 24 -14.92 10.61 25.38
C GLN A 24 -14.00 10.83 24.18
N ASP A 25 -12.91 11.56 24.38
CA ASP A 25 -11.89 11.71 23.35
C ASP A 25 -11.09 10.41 23.16
N ARG A 26 -10.75 10.10 21.91
CA ARG A 26 -9.83 9.01 21.57
C ARG A 26 -8.61 9.57 20.84
N TYR A 27 -7.45 9.47 21.48
CA TYR A 27 -6.18 9.89 20.92
C TYR A 27 -5.51 8.75 20.13
N SER A 28 -4.83 9.08 19.03
CA SER A 28 -4.02 8.14 18.26
C SER A 28 -2.82 8.89 17.69
N ILE A 29 -1.63 8.38 17.97
CA ILE A 29 -0.36 9.01 17.59
C ILE A 29 0.43 7.98 16.78
N PRO A 30 0.08 7.76 15.49
CA PRO A 30 0.78 6.79 14.66
C PRO A 30 2.17 7.33 14.28
N PHE A 31 3.15 6.44 14.28
CA PHE A 31 4.46 6.67 13.68
C PHE A 31 4.60 5.72 12.48
N PHE A 32 4.88 6.30 11.30
CA PHE A 32 5.09 5.53 10.08
C PHE A 32 6.60 5.49 9.80
N PHE A 33 7.17 4.28 9.80
CA PHE A 33 8.55 4.06 9.44
C PHE A 33 8.64 3.76 7.95
N ASP A 34 9.18 4.71 7.21
CA ASP A 34 9.27 4.69 5.76
C ASP A 34 10.73 4.78 5.30
N MET A 35 10.93 4.79 3.99
CA MET A 35 12.26 4.80 3.36
C MET A 35 12.62 6.21 2.90
N ASP A 36 13.87 6.41 2.48
CA ASP A 36 14.28 7.66 1.83
C ASP A 36 13.50 7.88 0.52
N ALA A 37 13.30 9.15 0.17
CA ALA A 37 12.44 9.58 -0.94
C ALA A 37 12.84 8.99 -2.31
N ASP A 38 14.14 8.86 -2.54
CA ASP A 38 14.75 8.42 -3.80
C ASP A 38 14.89 6.89 -3.92
N VAL A 39 14.52 6.14 -2.87
CA VAL A 39 14.62 4.68 -2.88
C VAL A 39 13.76 4.07 -3.98
N VAL A 40 14.40 3.28 -4.84
CA VAL A 40 13.72 2.48 -5.88
C VAL A 40 13.20 1.18 -5.28
N VAL A 41 11.88 1.06 -5.20
CA VAL A 41 11.19 -0.10 -4.62
C VAL A 41 10.79 -1.08 -5.71
N ARG A 42 11.27 -2.31 -5.60
CA ARG A 42 10.91 -3.46 -6.46
C ARG A 42 10.72 -4.71 -5.61
N VAL A 43 10.06 -5.72 -6.17
CA VAL A 43 9.99 -7.04 -5.51
C VAL A 43 11.41 -7.55 -5.25
N LEU A 44 11.65 -8.04 -4.03
CA LEU A 44 12.94 -8.63 -3.67
C LEU A 44 13.07 -10.03 -4.30
N PRO A 45 14.28 -10.45 -4.73
CA PRO A 45 14.47 -11.73 -5.42
C PRO A 45 13.92 -12.94 -4.66
N GLU A 46 14.09 -12.97 -3.34
CA GLU A 46 13.60 -14.03 -2.44
C GLU A 46 12.07 -14.19 -2.48
N PHE A 47 11.33 -13.17 -2.90
CA PHE A 47 9.87 -13.11 -2.93
C PHE A 47 9.27 -13.09 -4.35
N MET A 48 10.10 -13.25 -5.39
CA MET A 48 9.60 -13.51 -6.75
C MET A 48 8.93 -14.89 -6.81
N PRO A 49 8.00 -15.16 -7.74
CA PRO A 49 7.44 -16.50 -7.92
C PRO A 49 8.54 -17.57 -8.03
N GLY A 50 8.47 -18.60 -7.18
CA GLY A 50 9.51 -19.64 -7.06
C GLY A 50 10.70 -19.27 -6.15
N GLY A 51 10.73 -18.06 -5.58
CA GLY A 51 11.71 -17.62 -4.60
C GLY A 51 11.54 -18.31 -3.24
N LYS A 52 12.64 -18.40 -2.48
CA LYS A 52 12.71 -19.14 -1.20
C LYS A 52 11.73 -18.62 -0.13
N LEU A 53 11.42 -17.34 -0.15
CA LEU A 53 10.51 -16.69 0.81
C LEU A 53 9.16 -16.31 0.18
N ALA A 54 8.91 -16.66 -1.08
CA ALA A 54 7.65 -16.37 -1.73
C ALA A 54 6.52 -17.22 -1.14
N ASN A 55 5.32 -16.63 -1.05
CA ASN A 55 4.12 -17.42 -0.82
C ASN A 55 3.95 -18.43 -2.00
N PRO A 56 3.89 -19.75 -1.74
CA PRO A 56 3.76 -20.77 -2.79
C PRO A 56 2.50 -20.63 -3.65
N GLU A 57 1.45 -19.98 -3.14
CA GLU A 57 0.19 -19.74 -3.88
C GLU A 57 0.33 -18.58 -4.87
N VAL A 58 1.32 -17.70 -4.71
CA VAL A 58 1.55 -16.55 -5.57
C VAL A 58 2.38 -16.96 -6.78
N GLN A 59 1.69 -17.17 -7.90
CA GLN A 59 2.31 -17.60 -9.16
C GLN A 59 2.72 -16.42 -10.06
N GLU A 60 2.23 -15.21 -9.77
CA GLU A 60 2.43 -14.02 -10.58
C GLU A 60 3.12 -12.91 -9.80
N VAL A 61 3.76 -11.99 -10.53
CA VAL A 61 4.36 -10.78 -9.95
C VAL A 61 3.29 -9.68 -9.90
N TYR A 62 2.73 -9.42 -8.71
CA TYR A 62 1.71 -8.38 -8.53
C TYR A 62 2.25 -6.95 -8.72
N PHE A 63 3.57 -6.78 -8.62
CA PHE A 63 4.24 -5.49 -8.71
C PHE A 63 5.36 -5.56 -9.76
N PRO A 64 5.02 -5.59 -11.06
CA PRO A 64 5.96 -5.93 -12.12
C PRO A 64 7.05 -4.87 -12.36
N GLY A 65 6.76 -3.60 -12.07
CA GLY A 65 7.70 -2.49 -12.27
C GLY A 65 8.27 -1.95 -10.95
N PRO A 66 9.53 -1.48 -10.95
CA PRO A 66 10.04 -0.66 -9.88
C PRO A 66 9.24 0.65 -9.77
N ILE A 67 9.20 1.24 -8.58
CA ILE A 67 8.63 2.57 -8.33
C ILE A 67 9.54 3.34 -7.36
N VAL A 68 9.74 4.63 -7.59
CA VAL A 68 10.44 5.49 -6.62
C VAL A 68 9.53 5.73 -5.43
N PHE A 69 10.06 5.70 -4.20
CA PHE A 69 9.24 5.80 -3.01
C PHE A 69 8.45 7.11 -2.93
N GLU A 70 9.08 8.24 -3.23
CA GLU A 70 8.42 9.54 -3.28
C GLU A 70 7.23 9.54 -4.25
N GLU A 71 7.39 8.96 -5.44
CA GLU A 71 6.31 8.86 -6.43
C GLU A 71 5.12 8.07 -5.87
N HIS A 72 5.38 6.95 -5.19
CA HIS A 72 4.33 6.20 -4.53
C HIS A 72 3.63 7.03 -3.45
N LEU A 73 4.39 7.74 -2.61
CA LEU A 73 3.86 8.56 -1.53
C LEU A 73 2.99 9.71 -2.06
N GLN A 74 3.46 10.41 -3.09
CA GLN A 74 2.71 11.46 -3.77
C GLN A 74 1.41 10.91 -4.39
N ASN A 75 1.46 9.75 -5.03
CA ASN A 75 0.26 9.10 -5.59
C ASN A 75 -0.79 8.78 -4.52
N MET A 76 -0.36 8.25 -3.36
CA MET A 76 -1.28 7.95 -2.24
C MET A 76 -1.82 9.22 -1.60
N TYR A 77 -0.96 10.22 -1.38
CA TYR A 77 -1.37 11.51 -0.83
C TYR A 77 -2.40 12.19 -1.75
N ASN A 78 -2.16 12.21 -3.06
CA ASN A 78 -3.09 12.73 -4.05
C ASN A 78 -4.40 11.92 -4.10
N SER A 79 -4.35 10.59 -3.95
CA SER A 79 -5.55 9.76 -3.89
C SER A 79 -6.42 10.03 -2.65
N THR A 80 -5.83 10.47 -1.53
CA THR A 80 -6.55 10.73 -0.27
C THR A 80 -6.97 12.18 -0.13
N TYR A 81 -6.09 13.12 -0.49
CA TYR A 81 -6.23 14.56 -0.23
C TYR A 81 -6.30 15.42 -1.49
N GLY A 82 -5.98 14.88 -2.67
CA GLY A 82 -6.06 15.62 -3.93
C GLY A 82 -7.51 15.98 -4.26
N ALA A 83 -7.78 17.26 -4.53
CA ALA A 83 -9.11 17.72 -4.92
C ALA A 83 -9.65 16.93 -6.13
N GLY A 84 -10.85 16.39 -5.98
CA GLY A 84 -11.45 15.37 -6.84
C GLY A 84 -11.25 15.57 -8.35
N LYS A 85 -10.43 14.72 -8.95
CA LYS A 85 -10.57 14.32 -10.34
C LYS A 85 -10.62 12.80 -10.39
N GLY A 86 -11.82 12.22 -10.38
CA GLY A 86 -11.96 10.81 -10.77
C GLY A 86 -12.82 9.89 -9.90
N ARG A 87 -13.82 10.37 -9.14
CA ARG A 87 -14.90 9.48 -8.66
C ARG A 87 -16.12 9.42 -9.57
N SER A 88 -16.16 10.19 -10.66
CA SER A 88 -17.33 10.22 -11.57
C SER A 88 -17.32 9.14 -12.68
N GLN A 89 -16.17 8.53 -13.03
CA GLN A 89 -16.13 7.60 -14.18
C GLN A 89 -16.38 6.11 -13.85
N ARG A 90 -16.59 5.76 -12.57
CA ARG A 90 -16.82 4.35 -12.18
C ARG A 90 -18.29 3.96 -12.01
N ARG A 91 -19.24 4.87 -12.31
CA ARG A 91 -20.70 4.63 -12.22
C ARG A 91 -21.43 4.53 -13.56
N GLU A 92 -20.74 4.69 -14.69
CA GLU A 92 -21.36 4.64 -16.03
C GLU A 92 -21.16 3.31 -16.77
N LEU A 93 -20.64 2.27 -16.09
CA LEU A 93 -20.38 0.95 -16.68
C LEU A 93 -20.99 -0.22 -15.87
N GLU A 94 -22.01 0.06 -15.05
CA GLU A 94 -22.86 -0.97 -14.43
C GLU A 94 -24.30 -0.85 -14.94
#